data_AF-A0A2N6FS80-F1
#
_entry.id   AF-A0A2N6FS80-F1
#
_cell.length_a   1.000
_cell.length_b   1.000
_cell.length_c   1.000
_cell.angle_alpha   90.00
_cell.angle_beta   90.00
_cell.angle_gamma   90.00
#
_symmetry.space_group_name_H-M   'P 1'
#
loop_
_entity.id
_entity.type
_entity.pdbx_description
1 polymer ?
#
loop_
_entity_poly.entity_id
_entity_poly.type
_entity_poly.pdbx_seq_one_letter_code
_entity_poly.pdbx_strand_id
1 'polypeptide(L)'
;MIYSEDTKNPKIIKILILATIILVISILFSKTYDIYQVHKMNQLTQIIYNHPLKVSNEAQSVKINLYKMHRNMKDIILYPSLNEVNNLIKKNDEIEKDIYKSLNIIKKNILGEEGKNLEVFTRALFKKSKPIREKVIKLAIKGKYKEAI
;
A
#
# COMPACT_ATOMS: atom_id res chain seq x y z
N MET A 1 48.01 -0.08 -56.17
CA MET A 1 47.89 -0.62 -54.79
C MET A 1 48.42 0.45 -53.84
N ILE A 2 47.61 1.49 -53.57
CA ILE A 2 48.05 2.75 -52.96
C ILE A 2 47.17 2.99 -51.72
N TYR A 3 47.54 2.44 -50.56
CA TYR A 3 46.82 2.70 -49.29
C TYR A 3 47.63 2.30 -48.05
N SER A 4 48.94 2.61 -47.96
CA SER A 4 49.71 2.20 -46.78
C SER A 4 50.82 3.13 -46.27
N GLU A 5 50.90 4.40 -46.68
CA GLU A 5 51.94 5.32 -46.16
C GLU A 5 51.42 6.49 -45.32
N ASP A 6 50.13 6.86 -45.40
CA ASP A 6 49.60 8.03 -44.69
C ASP A 6 49.20 7.74 -43.23
N THR A 7 49.23 6.47 -42.80
CA THR A 7 48.87 6.05 -41.43
C THR A 7 49.97 6.28 -40.39
N LYS A 8 51.18 6.66 -40.81
CA LYS A 8 52.31 7.01 -39.91
C LYS A 8 52.44 8.52 -39.66
N ASN A 9 51.44 9.34 -40.01
CA ASN A 9 51.47 10.75 -39.67
C ASN A 9 51.19 10.94 -38.16
N PRO A 10 52.15 11.43 -37.36
CA PRO A 10 52.00 11.56 -35.91
C PRO A 10 50.87 12.52 -35.51
N LYS A 11 50.44 13.43 -36.41
CA LYS A 11 49.29 14.31 -36.18
C LYS A 11 47.97 13.54 -36.21
N ILE A 12 47.79 12.62 -37.17
CA ILE A 12 46.57 11.82 -37.32
C ILE A 12 46.42 10.86 -36.13
N ILE A 13 47.52 10.22 -35.72
CA ILE A 13 47.54 9.33 -34.55
C ILE A 13 47.17 10.08 -33.26
N LYS A 14 47.71 11.30 -33.06
CA LYS A 14 47.35 12.14 -31.89
C LYS A 14 45.87 12.51 -31.86
N ILE A 15 45.27 12.84 -33.01
CA ILE A 15 43.84 13.15 -33.12
C ILE A 15 42.97 11.92 -32.79
N LEU A 16 43.33 10.74 -33.32
CA LEU A 16 42.62 9.49 -33.02
C LEU A 16 42.71 9.11 -31.53
N ILE A 17 43.87 9.28 -30.91
CA ILE A 17 44.04 9.06 -29.46
C ILE A 17 43.20 10.05 -28.66
N LEU A 18 43.20 11.33 -29.03
CA LEU A 18 42.41 12.35 -28.34
C LEU A 18 40.89 12.07 -28.45
N ALA A 19 40.42 11.70 -29.65
CA ALA A 19 39.02 11.34 -29.87
C ALA A 19 38.61 10.10 -29.05
N THR A 20 39.50 9.09 -28.97
CA THR A 20 39.28 7.90 -28.16
C THR A 20 39.22 8.24 -26.66
N ILE A 21 40.11 9.12 -26.18
CA ILE A 21 40.10 9.59 -24.79
C ILE A 21 38.79 10.33 -24.48
N ILE A 22 38.35 11.22 -25.36
CA ILE A 22 37.09 11.96 -25.19
C ILE A 22 35.90 11.00 -25.11
N LEU A 23 35.85 9.98 -25.98
CA LEU A 23 34.81 8.96 -25.93
C LEU A 23 34.82 8.18 -24.61
N VAL A 24 35.99 7.77 -24.12
CA VAL A 24 36.12 7.09 -22.83
C VAL A 24 35.63 7.97 -21.68
N ILE A 25 36.01 9.26 -21.67
CA ILE A 25 35.55 10.22 -20.65
C ILE A 25 34.03 10.38 -20.72
N SER A 26 33.44 10.49 -21.91
CA SER A 26 31.98 10.59 -22.07
C SER A 26 31.27 9.37 -21.51
N ILE A 27 31.80 8.16 -21.74
CA ILE A 27 31.21 6.91 -21.20
C ILE A 27 31.29 6.89 -19.68
N LEU A 28 32.41 7.30 -19.09
CA LEU A 28 32.58 7.37 -17.64
C LEU A 28 31.60 8.37 -17.01
N PHE A 29 31.42 9.53 -17.63
CA PHE A 29 30.49 10.54 -17.16
C PHE A 29 29.04 10.05 -17.20
N SER A 30 28.60 9.48 -18.32
CA SER A 30 27.26 8.90 -18.45
C SER A 30 26.99 7.84 -17.39
N LYS A 31 27.95 6.93 -17.13
CA LYS A 31 27.80 5.90 -16.08
C LYS A 31 27.54 6.50 -14.70
N THR A 32 28.26 7.56 -14.33
CA THR A 32 28.06 8.21 -13.02
C THR A 32 26.69 8.86 -12.91
N TYR A 33 26.22 9.50 -13.98
CA TYR A 33 24.90 10.10 -14.06
C TYR A 33 23.79 9.05 -13.99
N ASP A 34 23.94 7.94 -14.71
CA ASP A 34 22.98 6.83 -14.71
C ASP A 34 22.83 6.22 -13.32
N ILE A 35 23.94 6.00 -12.60
CA ILE A 35 23.91 5.47 -11.23
C ILE A 35 23.15 6.43 -10.30
N TYR A 36 23.40 7.74 -10.40
CA TYR A 36 22.70 8.74 -9.61
C TYR A 36 21.19 8.73 -9.89
N GLN A 37 20.80 8.66 -11.15
CA GLN A 37 19.38 8.62 -11.54
C GLN A 37 18.68 7.35 -11.09
N VAL A 38 19.35 6.19 -11.19
CA VAL A 38 18.82 4.91 -10.68
C VAL A 38 18.59 4.97 -9.17
N HIS A 39 19.51 5.57 -8.41
CA HIS A 39 19.34 5.74 -6.96
C HIS A 39 18.15 6.63 -6.64
N LYS A 40 18.02 7.77 -7.33
CA LYS A 40 16.90 8.69 -7.15
C LYS A 40 15.56 8.03 -7.51
N MET A 41 15.52 7.25 -8.59
CA MET A 41 14.34 6.48 -8.98
C MET A 41 13.97 5.46 -7.90
N ASN A 42 14.93 4.69 -7.40
CA ASN A 42 14.70 3.72 -6.33
C ASN A 42 14.13 4.39 -5.06
N GLN A 43 14.66 5.54 -4.66
CA GLN A 43 14.13 6.30 -3.53
C GLN A 43 12.67 6.74 -3.74
N LEU A 44 12.35 7.31 -4.91
CA LEU A 44 10.98 7.73 -5.23
C LEU A 44 10.02 6.53 -5.29
N THR A 45 10.43 5.43 -5.91
CA THR A 45 9.63 4.20 -5.96
C THR A 45 9.36 3.65 -4.55
N GLN A 46 10.36 3.65 -3.67
CA GLN A 46 10.18 3.24 -2.28
C GLN A 46 9.22 4.16 -1.53
N ILE A 47 9.30 5.48 -1.74
CA ILE A 47 8.38 6.44 -1.11
C ILE A 47 6.94 6.17 -1.56
N ILE A 48 6.70 6.04 -2.87
CA ILE A 48 5.35 5.81 -3.43
C ILE A 48 4.78 4.47 -2.96
N TYR A 49 5.58 3.41 -3.04
CA TYR A 49 5.14 2.06 -2.73
C TYR A 49 4.86 1.88 -1.23
N ASN A 50 5.79 2.31 -0.37
CA ASN A 50 5.68 2.09 1.07
C ASN A 50 4.64 2.98 1.73
N HIS A 51 4.36 4.17 1.16
CA HIS A 51 3.48 5.14 1.79
C HIS A 51 2.11 5.24 1.09
N PRO A 52 1.90 6.03 0.00
CA PRO A 52 0.58 6.15 -0.63
C PRO A 52 -0.07 4.82 -1.02
N LEU A 53 0.65 3.95 -1.72
CA LEU A 53 0.05 2.75 -2.29
C LEU A 53 -0.35 1.75 -1.21
N LYS A 54 0.55 1.50 -0.24
CA LYS A 54 0.27 0.61 0.88
C LYS A 54 -0.88 1.11 1.75
N VAL A 55 -0.91 2.41 2.05
CA VAL A 55 -2.02 3.03 2.81
C VAL A 55 -3.34 2.88 2.05
N SER A 56 -3.36 3.15 0.74
CA SER A 56 -4.57 3.03 -0.07
C SER A 56 -5.11 1.60 -0.11
N ASN A 57 -4.23 0.61 -0.32
CA ASN A 57 -4.63 -0.81 -0.37
C ASN A 57 -5.21 -1.27 0.97
N GLU A 58 -4.59 -0.88 2.08
CA GLU A 58 -5.10 -1.21 3.42
C GLU A 58 -6.40 -0.47 3.74
N ALA A 59 -6.57 0.77 3.29
CA ALA A 59 -7.83 1.51 3.45
C ALA A 59 -8.97 0.83 2.68
N GLN A 60 -8.68 0.30 1.49
CA GLN A 60 -9.63 -0.51 0.73
C GLN A 60 -9.95 -1.84 1.45
N SER A 61 -8.96 -2.50 2.04
CA SER A 61 -9.16 -3.69 2.88
C SER A 61 -10.10 -3.40 4.05
N VAL A 62 -9.88 -2.30 4.78
CA VAL A 62 -10.77 -1.84 5.87
C VAL A 62 -12.18 -1.62 5.36
N LYS A 63 -12.35 -0.93 4.22
CA LYS A 63 -13.67 -0.67 3.62
C LYS A 63 -14.42 -1.95 3.29
N ILE A 64 -13.76 -2.90 2.61
CA ILE A 64 -14.35 -4.20 2.25
C ILE A 64 -14.76 -4.97 3.51
N ASN A 65 -13.89 -5.03 4.50
CA ASN A 65 -14.15 -5.75 5.75
C ASN A 65 -15.27 -5.10 6.56
N LEU A 66 -15.38 -3.78 6.57
CA LEU A 66 -16.50 -3.07 7.20
C LEU A 66 -17.84 -3.44 6.54
N TYR A 67 -17.89 -3.50 5.20
CA TYR A 67 -19.09 -3.94 4.49
C TYR A 67 -19.46 -5.39 4.78
N LYS A 68 -18.48 -6.30 4.81
CA LYS A 68 -18.71 -7.71 5.19
C LYS A 68 -19.27 -7.79 6.61
N MET A 69 -18.70 -7.06 7.56
CA MET A 69 -19.17 -7.01 8.93
C MET A 69 -20.60 -6.46 9.02
N HIS A 70 -20.89 -5.37 8.32
CA HIS A 70 -22.24 -4.78 8.30
C HIS A 70 -23.27 -5.73 7.68
N ARG A 71 -22.92 -6.41 6.58
CA ARG A 71 -23.75 -7.46 6.00
C ARG A 71 -24.02 -8.59 6.99
N ASN A 72 -22.98 -9.12 7.63
CA ASN A 72 -23.14 -10.19 8.62
C ASN A 72 -24.03 -9.75 9.79
N MET A 73 -23.95 -8.49 10.22
CA MET A 73 -24.84 -7.95 11.25
C MET A 73 -26.31 -7.94 10.81
N LYS A 74 -26.59 -7.65 9.53
CA LYS A 74 -27.94 -7.76 8.96
C LYS A 74 -28.39 -9.22 8.93
N ASP A 75 -27.51 -10.12 8.49
CA ASP A 75 -27.78 -11.55 8.41
C ASP A 75 -28.10 -12.12 9.82
N ILE A 76 -27.37 -11.72 10.86
CA ILE A 76 -27.64 -12.11 12.26
C ILE A 76 -29.08 -11.78 12.71
N ILE A 77 -29.67 -10.70 12.21
CA ILE A 77 -31.05 -10.30 12.55
C ILE A 77 -32.07 -11.10 11.74
N LEU A 78 -31.73 -11.55 10.53
CA LEU A 78 -32.64 -12.19 9.59
C LEU A 78 -32.70 -13.72 9.73
N TYR A 79 -31.64 -14.35 10.20
CA TYR A 79 -31.57 -15.82 10.30
C TYR A 79 -32.12 -16.35 11.64
N PRO A 80 -32.99 -17.37 11.62
CA PRO A 80 -33.58 -17.94 12.83
C PRO A 80 -32.68 -18.98 13.53
N SER A 81 -31.66 -19.52 12.85
CA SER A 81 -30.83 -20.58 13.40
C SER A 81 -29.72 -20.04 14.30
N LEU A 82 -29.71 -20.48 15.57
CA LEU A 82 -28.68 -20.11 16.54
C LEU A 82 -27.27 -20.53 16.07
N ASN A 83 -27.15 -21.64 15.33
CA ASN A 83 -25.86 -22.10 14.81
C ASN A 83 -25.31 -21.17 13.72
N GLU A 84 -26.18 -20.68 12.84
CA GLU A 84 -25.81 -19.71 11.79
C GLU A 84 -25.41 -18.37 12.41
N VAL A 85 -26.18 -17.90 13.39
CA VAL A 85 -25.86 -16.67 14.15
C VAL A 85 -24.49 -16.79 14.83
N ASN A 86 -24.21 -17.90 15.52
CA ASN A 86 -22.91 -18.11 16.17
C ASN A 86 -21.75 -18.14 15.17
N ASN A 87 -21.95 -18.73 13.99
CA ASN A 87 -20.95 -18.70 12.93
C ASN A 87 -20.71 -17.29 12.37
N LEU A 88 -21.77 -16.49 12.20
CA LEU A 88 -21.65 -15.10 11.76
C LEU A 88 -20.96 -14.21 12.81
N ILE A 89 -21.19 -14.46 14.10
CA ILE A 89 -20.49 -13.77 15.20
C ILE A 89 -18.99 -14.09 15.14
N LYS A 90 -18.61 -15.37 15.02
CA LYS A 90 -17.19 -15.76 14.89
C LYS A 90 -16.53 -15.10 13.68
N LYS A 91 -17.20 -15.09 12.53
CA LYS A 91 -16.72 -14.38 11.32
C LYS A 91 -16.55 -12.88 11.56
N ASN A 92 -17.47 -12.24 12.29
CA ASN A 92 -17.33 -10.83 12.65
C ASN A 92 -16.13 -10.57 13.56
N ASP A 93 -15.81 -11.47 14.49
CA ASP A 93 -14.62 -11.34 15.34
C ASP A 93 -13.32 -11.45 14.53
N GLU A 94 -13.28 -12.33 13.53
CA GLU A 94 -12.16 -12.44 12.58
C GLU A 94 -12.01 -11.18 11.73
N ILE A 95 -13.12 -10.70 11.14
CA ILE A 95 -13.12 -9.46 10.35
C ILE A 95 -12.71 -8.25 11.20
N GLU A 96 -13.11 -8.20 12.48
CA GLU A 96 -12.70 -7.14 13.40
C GLU A 96 -11.18 -7.13 13.61
N LYS A 97 -10.56 -8.30 13.78
CA LYS A 97 -9.10 -8.43 13.88
C LYS A 97 -8.42 -7.95 12.59
N ASP A 98 -8.95 -8.32 11.43
CA ASP A 98 -8.41 -7.90 10.13
C ASP A 98 -8.51 -6.39 9.92
N ILE A 99 -9.61 -5.76 10.32
CA ILE A 99 -9.76 -4.29 10.28
C ILE A 99 -8.68 -3.64 11.14
N TYR A 100 -8.48 -4.09 12.39
CA TYR A 100 -7.44 -3.53 13.25
C TYR A 100 -6.04 -3.75 12.70
N LYS A 101 -5.77 -4.90 12.08
CA LYS A 101 -4.51 -5.18 11.40
C LYS A 101 -4.26 -4.18 10.27
N SER A 102 -5.22 -3.97 9.38
CA SER A 102 -5.10 -2.99 8.30
C SER A 102 -4.95 -1.55 8.82
N LEU A 103 -5.72 -1.16 9.84
CA LEU A 103 -5.58 0.16 10.48
C LEU A 103 -4.18 0.36 11.11
N ASN A 104 -3.58 -0.69 11.68
CA ASN A 104 -2.22 -0.61 12.21
C ASN A 104 -1.18 -0.41 11.10
N ILE A 105 -1.37 -1.07 9.94
CA ILE A 105 -0.51 -0.86 8.77
C ILE A 105 -0.68 0.56 8.25
N ILE A 106 -1.91 1.08 8.12
CA ILE A 106 -2.18 2.47 7.74
C ILE A 106 -1.43 3.43 8.68
N LYS A 107 -1.62 3.29 9.99
CA LYS A 107 -0.99 4.14 11.01
C LYS A 107 0.54 4.19 10.86
N LYS A 108 1.18 3.07 10.54
CA LYS A 108 2.64 2.98 10.36
C LYS A 108 3.14 3.67 9.08
N ASN A 109 2.33 3.73 8.03
CA ASN A 109 2.78 4.13 6.70
C ASN A 109 2.26 5.51 6.24
N ILE A 110 1.46 6.21 7.04
CA ILE A 110 1.03 7.59 6.75
C ILE A 110 2.20 8.59 6.92
N LEU A 111 2.37 9.49 5.94
CA LEU A 111 3.36 10.55 5.96
C LEU A 111 2.85 11.89 6.54
N GLY A 112 1.58 12.25 6.29
CA GLY A 112 1.01 13.57 6.64
C GLY A 112 0.12 13.59 7.89
N GLU A 113 -0.05 14.76 8.51
CA GLU A 113 -0.91 14.93 9.69
C GLU A 113 -2.39 14.69 9.39
N GLU A 114 -2.87 15.12 8.23
CA GLU A 114 -4.25 14.90 7.79
C GLU A 114 -4.60 13.40 7.78
N GLY A 115 -3.73 12.59 7.18
CA GLY A 115 -3.90 11.13 7.16
C GLY A 115 -3.87 10.53 8.57
N LYS A 116 -3.02 11.05 9.47
CA LYS A 116 -2.94 10.59 10.87
C LYS A 116 -4.24 10.91 11.62
N ASN A 117 -4.74 12.14 11.46
CA ASN A 117 -5.99 12.57 12.06
C ASN A 117 -7.18 11.74 11.56
N LEU A 118 -7.21 11.44 10.25
CA LEU A 118 -8.24 10.59 9.66
C LEU A 118 -8.17 9.14 10.20
N GLU A 119 -6.98 8.57 10.36
CA GLU A 119 -6.80 7.24 10.96
C GLU A 119 -7.31 7.20 12.41
N VAL A 120 -6.92 8.19 13.23
CA VAL A 120 -7.35 8.31 14.63
C VAL A 120 -8.87 8.43 14.71
N PHE A 121 -9.47 9.30 13.90
CA PHE A 121 -10.90 9.50 13.84
C PHE A 121 -11.64 8.21 13.42
N THR A 122 -11.18 7.57 12.35
CA THR A 122 -11.75 6.31 11.83
C THR A 122 -11.70 5.21 12.87
N ARG A 123 -10.55 5.03 13.52
CA ARG A 123 -10.38 4.04 14.60
C ARG A 123 -11.30 4.32 15.78
N ALA A 124 -11.45 5.58 16.16
CA ALA A 124 -12.35 5.97 17.24
C ALA A 124 -13.82 5.68 16.91
N LEU A 125 -14.27 6.00 15.69
CA LEU A 125 -15.62 5.66 15.22
C LEU A 125 -15.86 4.15 15.20
N PHE A 126 -14.90 3.39 14.66
CA PHE A 126 -15.02 1.94 14.62
C PHE A 126 -15.12 1.33 16.02
N LYS A 127 -14.28 1.79 16.96
CA LYS A 127 -14.35 1.38 18.38
C LYS A 127 -15.70 1.74 19.02
N LYS A 128 -16.22 2.93 18.75
CA LYS A 128 -17.54 3.37 19.25
C LYS A 128 -18.71 2.57 18.67
N SER A 129 -18.56 1.99 17.48
CA SER A 129 -19.61 1.15 16.87
C SER A 129 -19.73 -0.24 17.52
N LYS A 130 -18.68 -0.73 18.17
CA LYS A 130 -18.66 -2.05 18.83
C LYS A 130 -19.79 -2.26 19.85
N PRO A 131 -20.01 -1.39 20.85
CA PRO A 131 -21.09 -1.58 21.81
C PRO A 131 -22.49 -1.63 21.15
N ILE A 132 -22.67 -0.91 20.04
CA ILE A 132 -23.92 -0.94 19.27
C ILE A 132 -24.10 -2.31 18.62
N ARG A 133 -23.06 -2.84 17.95
CA ARG A 133 -23.09 -4.19 17.36
C ARG A 133 -23.35 -5.27 18.41
N GLU A 134 -22.69 -5.19 19.56
CA GLU A 134 -22.90 -6.14 20.65
C GLU A 134 -24.33 -6.11 21.20
N LYS A 135 -24.93 -4.91 21.30
CA LYS A 135 -26.34 -4.77 21.69
C LYS A 135 -27.27 -5.44 20.66
N VAL A 136 -27.03 -5.22 19.37
CA VAL A 136 -27.79 -5.85 18.29
C VAL A 136 -27.68 -7.37 18.35
N ILE A 137 -26.46 -7.91 18.51
CA ILE A 137 -26.23 -9.36 18.66
C ILE A 137 -27.02 -9.91 19.87
N LYS A 138 -26.96 -9.24 21.03
CA LYS A 138 -27.68 -9.65 22.24
C LYS A 138 -29.20 -9.67 22.03
N LEU A 139 -29.75 -8.71 21.29
CA LEU A 139 -31.18 -8.65 20.99
C LEU A 139 -31.59 -9.73 19.98
N ALA A 140 -30.77 -9.96 18.95
CA ALA A 140 -30.99 -11.00 17.95
C ALA A 140 -31.01 -12.41 18.59
N ILE A 141 -30.06 -12.72 19.49
CA ILE A 141 -30.03 -13.99 20.21
C ILE A 141 -31.28 -14.19 21.08
N LYS A 142 -31.87 -13.11 21.60
CA LYS A 142 -33.11 -13.14 22.40
C LYS A 142 -34.39 -13.18 21.56
N GLY A 143 -34.30 -13.25 20.24
CA GLY A 143 -35.45 -13.22 19.32
C GLY A 143 -36.16 -11.85 19.25
N LYS A 144 -35.56 -10.79 19.81
CA LYS A 144 -36.12 -9.43 19.89
C LYS A 144 -35.75 -8.61 18.66
N TYR A 145 -36.00 -9.15 17.47
CA TYR A 145 -35.54 -8.58 16.20
C TYR A 145 -36.09 -7.18 15.92
N LYS A 146 -37.35 -6.90 16.34
CA LYS A 146 -37.97 -5.56 16.19
C LYS A 146 -37.34 -4.48 17.08
N GLU A 147 -36.68 -4.86 18.17
CA GLU A 147 -35.96 -3.93 19.08
C GLU A 147 -34.50 -3.70 18.62
N ALA A 148 -34.02 -4.49 17.65
CA ALA A 148 -32.64 -4.50 17.18
C ALA A 148 -32.41 -3.67 15.90
N ILE A 149 -33.49 -3.18 15.27
CA ILE A 149 -33.50 -2.39 14.03
C ILE A 149 -33.49 -0.90 14.38
#